data_AF-I1CTB1-F1
#
_entry.id   AF-I1CTB1-F1
#
_cell.length_a   1.000
_cell.length_b   1.000
_cell.length_c   1.000
_cell.angle_alpha   90.00
_cell.angle_beta   90.00
_cell.angle_gamma   90.00
#
_symmetry.space_group_name_H-M   'P 1'
#
loop_
_entity.id
_entity.type
_entity.pdbx_description
1 polymer ?
#
loop_
_entity_poly.entity_id
_entity_poly.type
_entity_poly.pdbx_seq_one_letter_code
_entity_poly.pdbx_strand_id
1 'polypeptide(L)'
;MAKATNKNLFFDVKSSTIHPKLVNDLDKQEPMESRRLWSKVTSAILEDDMDTATAEKTSIEDKQREDTRKRQSEQREFTPKYFNIVSGDQYEFKGISRQVIFI
;
A
#
# COMPACT_ATOMS: atom_id res chain seq x y z
N MET A 1 -15.33 35.01 -33.49
CA MET A 1 -15.21 33.54 -33.38
C MET A 1 -16.01 33.09 -32.17
N ALA A 2 -17.23 32.55 -32.35
CA ALA A 2 -18.08 32.12 -31.24
C ALA A 2 -17.54 30.80 -30.68
N LYS A 3 -17.21 30.78 -29.39
CA LYS A 3 -16.76 29.57 -28.68
C LYS A 3 -18.00 28.72 -28.43
N ALA A 4 -18.08 27.54 -29.06
CA ALA A 4 -19.19 26.62 -28.85
C ALA A 4 -19.21 26.17 -27.37
N THR A 5 -20.28 26.55 -26.65
CA THR A 5 -20.51 26.23 -25.24
C THR A 5 -21.59 25.16 -25.12
N ASN A 6 -21.33 23.95 -25.62
CA ASN A 6 -22.12 22.77 -25.24
C ASN A 6 -21.30 21.95 -24.25
N LYS A 7 -21.56 22.17 -22.95
CA LYS A 7 -20.99 21.35 -21.87
C LYS A 7 -21.92 20.15 -21.65
N ASN A 8 -21.59 19.01 -22.22
CA ASN A 8 -22.26 17.74 -21.91
C ASN A 8 -21.56 17.09 -20.70
N LEU A 9 -22.36 16.53 -19.80
CA LEU A 9 -21.87 15.77 -18.65
C LEU A 9 -21.14 14.53 -19.14
N PHE A 10 -19.82 14.45 -18.92
CA PHE A 10 -19.00 13.30 -19.32
C PHE A 10 -19.11 12.15 -18.31
N PHE A 11 -19.07 12.46 -17.02
CA PHE A 11 -19.09 11.48 -15.95
C PHE A 11 -19.66 12.10 -14.66
N ASP A 12 -20.47 11.32 -13.95
CA ASP A 12 -20.98 11.69 -12.62
C ASP A 12 -20.57 10.62 -11.60
N VAL A 13 -19.74 11.05 -10.65
CA VAL A 13 -19.23 10.21 -9.56
C VAL A 13 -20.38 9.71 -8.68
N LYS A 14 -21.44 10.52 -8.49
CA LYS A 14 -22.53 10.20 -7.55
C LYS A 14 -23.41 9.06 -8.04
N SER A 15 -23.56 8.91 -9.36
CA SER A 15 -24.32 7.82 -9.97
C SER A 15 -23.46 6.62 -10.36
N SER A 16 -22.13 6.72 -10.23
CA SER A 16 -21.23 5.62 -10.56
C SER A 16 -21.19 4.55 -9.46
N THR A 17 -21.13 3.28 -9.86
CA THR A 17 -20.98 2.14 -8.95
C THR A 17 -19.52 2.00 -8.51
N ILE A 18 -19.29 1.88 -7.20
CA ILE A 18 -17.97 1.60 -6.64
C ILE A 18 -17.73 0.09 -6.64
N HIS A 19 -16.62 -0.35 -7.23
CA HIS A 19 -16.19 -1.74 -7.22
C HIS A 19 -15.04 -1.92 -6.22
N PRO A 20 -15.29 -2.50 -5.03
CA PRO A 20 -14.26 -2.69 -4.02
C PRO A 20 -13.26 -3.77 -4.46
N LYS A 21 -12.01 -3.65 -3.98
CA LYS A 21 -10.98 -4.67 -4.19
C LYS A 21 -11.29 -5.90 -3.33
N LEU A 22 -11.16 -7.09 -3.92
CA LEU A 22 -11.14 -8.34 -3.17
C LEU A 22 -9.77 -8.52 -2.52
N VAL A 23 -9.74 -8.80 -1.23
CA VAL A 23 -8.51 -8.96 -0.45
C VAL A 23 -8.68 -10.15 0.48
N ASN A 24 -7.62 -10.92 0.68
CA ASN A 24 -7.63 -12.07 1.57
C ASN A 24 -7.86 -11.67 3.03
N ASP A 25 -8.33 -12.63 3.81
CA ASP A 25 -8.44 -12.53 5.27
C ASP A 25 -7.07 -12.25 5.93
N LEU A 26 -7.07 -11.62 7.12
CA LEU A 26 -5.84 -11.16 7.77
C LEU A 26 -4.87 -12.30 8.13
N ASP A 27 -5.39 -13.48 8.43
CA ASP A 27 -4.62 -14.69 8.75
C ASP A 27 -3.88 -15.25 7.54
N LYS A 28 -4.40 -15.01 6.33
CA LYS A 28 -3.81 -15.44 5.05
C LYS A 28 -2.88 -14.40 4.42
N GLN A 29 -2.79 -13.19 4.98
CA GLN A 29 -1.90 -12.14 4.51
C GLN A 29 -0.51 -12.29 5.10
N GLU A 30 0.53 -11.92 4.36
CA GLU A 30 1.90 -11.88 4.87
C GLU A 30 2.07 -10.80 5.96
N PRO A 31 3.02 -10.95 6.91
CA PRO A 31 3.20 -10.01 8.02
C PRO A 31 3.43 -8.54 7.61
N MET A 32 3.98 -8.31 6.42
CA MET A 32 4.28 -6.97 5.87
C MET A 32 3.19 -6.44 4.93
N GLU A 33 2.08 -7.17 4.75
CA GLU A 33 0.93 -6.65 4.01
C GLU A 33 0.16 -5.62 4.83
N SER A 34 -0.31 -4.56 4.17
CA SER A 34 -0.79 -3.36 4.84
C SER A 34 -1.93 -3.62 5.83
N ARG A 35 -2.95 -4.42 5.47
CA ARG A 35 -4.07 -4.65 6.40
C ARG A 35 -3.65 -5.44 7.63
N ARG A 36 -2.78 -6.45 7.47
CA ARG A 36 -2.24 -7.21 8.59
C ARG A 36 -1.32 -6.36 9.47
N LEU A 37 -0.35 -5.67 8.86
CA LEU A 37 0.64 -4.85 9.57
C LEU A 37 -0.03 -3.75 10.41
N TRP A 38 -1.04 -3.08 9.85
CA TRP A 38 -1.72 -1.96 10.49
C TRP A 38 -3.00 -2.34 11.24
N SER A 39 -3.36 -3.63 11.28
CA SER A 39 -4.64 -4.12 11.84
C SER A 39 -4.96 -3.53 13.21
N LYS A 40 -4.02 -3.62 14.15
CA LYS A 40 -4.21 -3.11 15.52
C LYS A 40 -4.38 -1.60 15.59
N VAL A 41 -3.60 -0.86 14.82
CA VAL A 41 -3.71 0.62 14.75
C VAL A 41 -5.09 0.98 14.22
N THR A 42 -5.55 0.32 13.16
CA THR A 42 -6.87 0.58 12.57
C THR A 42 -8.00 0.16 13.50
N SER A 43 -7.88 -0.94 14.24
CA SER A 43 -8.88 -1.35 15.24
C SER A 43 -9.00 -0.32 16.35
N ALA A 44 -7.88 0.14 16.91
CA ALA A 44 -7.87 1.16 17.96
C ALA A 44 -8.49 2.49 17.49
N ILE A 45 -8.21 2.90 16.24
CA ILE A 45 -8.85 4.09 15.64
C ILE A 45 -10.36 3.90 15.51
N LEU A 46 -10.84 2.71 15.12
CA LEU A 46 -12.27 2.43 15.01
C LEU A 46 -12.97 2.41 16.38
N GLU A 47 -12.23 2.12 17.44
CA GLU A 47 -12.68 2.15 18.84
C GLU A 47 -12.48 3.52 19.51
N ASP A 48 -11.96 4.52 18.78
CA ASP A 48 -11.60 5.85 19.27
C ASP A 48 -10.53 5.85 20.39
N ASP A 49 -9.75 4.77 20.49
CA ASP A 49 -8.62 4.61 21.41
C ASP A 49 -7.31 5.11 20.75
N MET A 50 -7.10 6.42 20.82
CA MET A 50 -5.95 7.08 20.20
C MET A 50 -4.63 6.80 20.93
N ASP A 51 -4.67 6.46 22.22
CA ASP A 51 -3.49 6.10 23.00
C ASP A 51 -2.93 4.76 22.51
N THR A 52 -3.79 3.74 22.38
CA THR A 52 -3.42 2.45 21.82
C THR A 52 -3.00 2.57 20.36
N ALA A 53 -3.71 3.36 19.55
CA ALA A 53 -3.32 3.60 18.15
C ALA A 53 -1.91 4.20 18.04
N THR A 54 -1.57 5.16 18.91
CA THR A 54 -0.25 5.79 18.95
C THR A 54 0.83 4.81 19.41
N ALA A 55 0.55 3.99 20.41
CA ALA A 55 1.49 2.98 20.91
C ALA A 55 1.81 1.92 19.84
N GLU A 56 0.79 1.37 19.18
CA GLU A 56 0.96 0.36 18.12
C GLU A 56 1.64 0.96 16.88
N LYS A 57 1.30 2.21 16.49
CA LYS A 57 2.00 2.93 15.41
C LYS A 57 3.49 3.10 15.74
N THR A 58 3.79 3.57 16.94
CA THR A 58 5.18 3.78 17.39
C THR A 58 5.96 2.48 17.34
N SER A 59 5.39 1.38 17.83
CA SER A 59 6.00 0.04 17.77
C SER A 59 6.38 -0.39 16.36
N ILE A 60 5.48 -0.21 15.37
CA ILE A 60 5.73 -0.54 13.97
C ILE A 60 6.88 0.32 13.39
N GLU A 61 6.84 1.63 13.63
CA GLU A 61 7.84 2.57 13.10
C GLU A 61 9.22 2.39 13.74
N ASP A 62 9.27 2.12 15.04
CA ASP A 62 10.49 1.86 15.79
C ASP A 62 11.19 0.60 15.25
N LYS A 63 10.41 -0.48 15.04
CA LYS A 63 10.92 -1.72 14.43
C LYS A 63 11.50 -1.47 13.04
N GLN A 64 10.82 -0.70 12.19
CA GLN A 64 11.32 -0.35 10.86
C GLN A 64 12.58 0.51 10.91
N ARG A 65 12.70 1.41 11.89
CA ARG A 65 13.91 2.21 12.12
C ARG A 65 15.08 1.32 12.56
N GLU A 66 14.85 0.37 13.45
CA GLU A 66 15.86 -0.62 13.88
C GLU A 66 16.32 -1.51 12.72
N ASP A 67 15.40 -2.08 11.95
CA ASP A 67 15.72 -2.91 10.79
C ASP A 67 16.55 -2.13 9.75
N THR A 68 16.29 -0.83 9.62
CA THR A 68 17.05 0.06 8.74
C THR A 68 18.45 0.33 9.25
N ARG A 69 18.61 0.64 10.55
CA ARG A 69 19.94 0.78 11.16
C ARG A 69 20.76 -0.50 11.05
N LYS A 70 20.12 -1.66 11.26
CA LYS A 70 20.75 -2.97 11.10
C LYS A 70 21.25 -3.18 9.67
N ARG A 71 20.40 -2.96 8.66
CA ARG A 71 20.79 -3.03 7.24
C ARG A 71 21.98 -2.12 6.92
N GLN A 72 21.97 -0.88 7.40
CA GLN A 72 23.08 0.06 7.21
C GLN A 72 24.38 -0.42 7.88
N SER A 73 24.31 -0.93 9.11
CA SER A 73 25.48 -1.46 9.83
C SER A 73 26.12 -2.66 9.12
N GLU A 74 25.31 -3.44 8.41
CA GLU A 74 25.73 -4.59 7.62
C GLU A 74 26.08 -4.21 6.16
N GLN A 75 26.07 -2.92 5.82
CA GLN A 75 26.29 -2.41 4.45
C GLN A 75 25.37 -3.06 3.40
N ARG A 76 24.15 -3.43 3.80
CA ARG A 76 23.12 -3.98 2.92
C ARG A 76 22.17 -2.89 2.45
N GLU A 77 22.02 -2.76 1.14
CA GLU A 77 20.99 -1.90 0.55
C GLU A 77 19.59 -2.52 0.66
N PHE A 78 18.57 -1.66 0.74
CA PHE A 78 17.18 -2.10 0.69
C PHE A 78 16.78 -2.38 -0.76
N THR A 79 16.32 -3.61 -1.03
CA THR A 79 15.80 -4.01 -2.34
C THR A 79 14.30 -4.28 -2.25
N PRO A 80 13.44 -3.53 -2.98
CA PRO A 80 12.00 -3.77 -2.99
C PRO A 80 11.67 -5.20 -3.46
N LYS A 81 10.69 -5.85 -2.83
CA LYS A 81 10.34 -7.25 -3.15
C LYS A 81 9.80 -7.42 -4.57
N TYR A 82 8.93 -6.51 -5.02
CA TYR A 82 8.17 -6.64 -6.26
C TYR A 82 8.63 -5.72 -7.40
N PHE A 83 9.57 -4.81 -7.15
CA PHE A 83 10.02 -3.82 -8.12
C PHE A 83 11.54 -3.74 -8.20
N ASN A 84 12.06 -3.49 -9.39
CA ASN A 84 13.44 -3.06 -9.64
C ASN A 84 13.48 -1.54 -9.63
N ILE A 85 14.55 -0.98 -9.08
CA ILE A 85 14.83 0.46 -9.13
C ILE A 85 15.66 0.70 -10.40
N VAL A 86 15.11 1.43 -11.37
CA VAL A 86 15.79 1.68 -12.66
C VAL A 86 16.62 2.96 -12.57
N SER A 87 16.00 4.07 -12.18
CA SER A 87 16.68 5.35 -11.94
C SER A 87 15.78 6.27 -11.11
N GLY A 88 16.32 6.87 -10.04
CA GLY A 88 15.53 7.76 -9.17
C GLY A 88 14.18 7.14 -8.76
N ASP A 89 13.09 7.80 -9.15
CA ASP A 89 11.70 7.38 -8.89
C ASP A 89 11.10 6.47 -9.99
N GLN A 90 11.92 5.91 -10.87
CA GLN A 90 11.48 4.96 -11.90
C GLN A 90 11.61 3.53 -11.40
N TYR A 91 10.47 2.82 -11.42
CA TYR A 91 10.34 1.45 -10.95
C TYR A 91 9.84 0.55 -12.08
N GLU A 92 10.45 -0.62 -12.20
CA GLU A 92 9.99 -1.68 -13.09
C GLU A 92 9.43 -2.83 -12.25
N PHE A 93 8.19 -3.27 -12.55
CA PHE A 93 7.62 -4.42 -11.88
C PHE A 93 8.39 -5.68 -12.25
N LYS A 94 8.88 -6.43 -11.25
CA LYS A 94 9.67 -7.67 -11.45
C LYS A 94 8.89 -8.76 -12.19
N GLY A 95 7.57 -8.61 -12.30
CA GLY A 95 6.72 -9.55 -13.01
C GLY A 95 6.45 -10.82 -12.22
N ILE A 96 5.57 -11.64 -12.79
CA ILE A 96 5.62 -13.09 -12.66
C ILE A 96 6.53 -13.50 -13.82
N SER A 97 7.69 -14.11 -13.57
CA SER A 97 8.44 -14.80 -14.62
C SER A 97 7.43 -15.65 -15.41
N ARG A 98 7.23 -15.36 -16.69
CA ARG A 98 6.17 -15.96 -17.52
C ARG A 98 6.21 -17.49 -17.47
N GLN A 99 5.49 -18.07 -16.52
CA GLN A 99 4.97 -19.42 -16.63
C GLN A 99 3.46 -19.27 -16.70
N VAL A 100 2.95 -19.44 -17.91
CA VAL A 100 1.55 -19.53 -18.31
C VAL A 100 0.72 -20.23 -17.24
N ILE A 101 -0.33 -19.59 -16.72
CA ILE A 101 -1.53 -20.27 -16.23
C ILE A 101 -2.75 -19.45 -16.66
N PHE A 102 -3.54 -20.06 -17.55
CA PHE A 102 -4.90 -19.69 -17.87
C PHE A 102 -5.80 -19.92 -16.66
N ILE A 103 -6.68 -18.96 -16.37
CA ILE A 103 -8.13 -19.17 -16.13
C ILE A 103 -8.86 -17.85 -16.33
#